data_AF-S9R7M3-F1
#
_entry.id   AF-S9R7M3-F1
#
_cell.length_a   1.000
_cell.length_b   1.000
_cell.length_c   1.000
_cell.angle_alpha   90.00
_cell.angle_beta   90.00
_cell.angle_gamma   90.00
#
_symmetry.space_group_name_H-M   'P 1'
#
loop_
_entity.id
_entity.type
_entity.pdbx_description
1 polymer ?
#
loop_
_entity_poly.entity_id
_entity_poly.type
_entity_poly.pdbx_seq_one_letter_code
_entity_poly.pdbx_strand_id
1 'polypeptide(L)'
;MLQLFVYGPGLGLPSLDPSCLAAILYCSLAVPKDEFVIYQTANASMSPTQKLPALWDGHTWVGSLNPVLFYLKQKGYDLDNQLDKDALSKITAFSCLLQRNAYDLWLFKAYVCEDNYVRVMRPEWSKVLGFPFNYTTPNAFQKYAKERLNLTLGINEEKMSYEASKMPISHKWTNASRQKQALLQAQAFRIRISSLARHLYGSLELLVGDSEYLFGERPTSLDCLLYAFLSFHALTENFDQLTLRSTMQSSAPKLFRLLESMRAKWSPSKEEDGLLFNVSIEKQPQNLLALARVAWNNVSKKVCETKNSFQNVSISREKQLSLARNGFFILASTFGFVWFVLANGIVVIEDEEDVDLDTLREESSSLTNDDLRSREVEQRFDDSSKNEAAPESEELDTPSMSAEDLLFGFEGEDEEDGYDEWEEDEMDDEEEEEEDFDEADADIA
;
A
#
# COMPACT_ATOMS: atom_id res chain seq x y z
N MET A 1 -9.48 -14.45 -21.40
CA MET A 1 -9.32 -12.99 -21.31
C MET A 1 -8.62 -12.69 -20.01
N LEU A 2 -7.50 -11.97 -20.08
CA LEU A 2 -6.70 -11.58 -18.92
C LEU A 2 -7.36 -10.40 -18.21
N GLN A 3 -7.49 -10.47 -16.89
CA GLN A 3 -8.08 -9.41 -16.08
C GLN A 3 -7.03 -8.88 -15.10
N LEU A 4 -6.65 -7.61 -15.25
CA LEU A 4 -5.66 -6.96 -14.40
C LEU A 4 -6.38 -6.08 -13.36
N PHE A 5 -6.11 -6.33 -12.09
CA PHE A 5 -6.66 -5.57 -10.97
C PHE A 5 -5.62 -4.58 -10.45
N VAL A 6 -6.00 -3.30 -10.40
CA VAL A 6 -5.12 -2.18 -10.03
C VAL A 6 -5.82 -1.18 -9.11
N TYR A 7 -5.03 -0.37 -8.41
CA TYR A 7 -5.57 0.80 -7.72
C TYR A 7 -6.03 1.86 -8.72
N GLY A 8 -7.01 2.66 -8.30
CA GLY A 8 -7.59 3.72 -9.12
C GLY A 8 -6.67 4.90 -9.43
N PRO A 9 -7.13 5.78 -10.32
CA PRO A 9 -6.38 6.94 -10.77
C PRO A 9 -6.22 7.99 -9.67
N GLY A 10 -5.09 8.69 -9.69
CA GLY A 10 -4.76 9.75 -8.73
C GLY A 10 -3.46 10.45 -9.10
N LEU A 11 -3.22 11.65 -8.56
CA LEU A 11 -2.03 12.48 -8.87
C LEU A 11 -1.81 12.79 -10.37
N GLY A 12 -2.88 12.74 -11.19
CA GLY A 12 -2.79 12.90 -12.64
C GLY A 12 -2.22 11.68 -13.38
N LEU A 13 -2.17 10.52 -12.72
CA LEU A 13 -1.73 9.24 -13.28
C LEU A 13 -2.89 8.21 -13.27
N PRO A 14 -2.86 7.19 -14.16
CA PRO A 14 -3.89 6.14 -14.21
C PRO A 14 -4.01 5.29 -12.95
N SER A 15 -2.95 5.22 -12.14
CA SER A 15 -2.95 4.52 -10.86
C SER A 15 -2.16 5.29 -9.82
N LEU A 16 -2.54 5.16 -8.54
CA LEU A 16 -1.88 5.80 -7.40
C LEU A 16 -0.64 5.03 -6.89
N ASP A 17 -0.41 3.82 -7.38
CA ASP A 17 0.76 3.00 -7.03
C ASP A 17 1.69 2.78 -8.25
N PRO A 18 3.02 2.94 -8.09
CA PRO A 18 3.96 2.76 -9.19
C PRO A 18 4.00 1.33 -9.73
N SER A 19 3.80 0.32 -8.88
CA SER A 19 3.80 -1.07 -9.36
C SER A 19 2.59 -1.35 -10.23
N CYS A 20 1.42 -0.82 -9.84
CA CYS A 20 0.22 -0.88 -10.64
C CYS A 20 0.38 -0.15 -11.97
N LEU A 21 0.94 1.07 -11.97
CA LEU A 21 1.20 1.83 -13.19
C LEU A 21 2.13 1.07 -14.16
N ALA A 22 3.18 0.43 -13.64
CA ALA A 22 4.08 -0.39 -14.45
C ALA A 22 3.37 -1.58 -15.10
N ALA A 23 2.48 -2.26 -14.37
CA ALA A 23 1.69 -3.37 -14.90
C ALA A 23 0.71 -2.91 -15.99
N ILE A 24 0.06 -1.76 -15.80
CA ILE A 24 -0.82 -1.15 -16.81
C ILE A 24 -0.05 -0.88 -18.09
N LEU A 25 1.11 -0.22 -17.99
CA LEU A 25 1.97 0.09 -19.13
C LEU A 25 2.42 -1.17 -19.85
N TYR A 26 2.93 -2.15 -19.10
CA TYR A 26 3.37 -3.41 -19.68
C TYR A 26 2.24 -4.11 -20.44
N CYS A 27 1.05 -4.24 -19.84
CA CYS A 27 -0.08 -4.88 -20.49
C CYS A 27 -0.54 -4.10 -21.73
N SER A 28 -0.58 -2.76 -21.66
CA SER A 28 -0.99 -1.91 -22.79
C SER A 28 -0.05 -2.00 -24.00
N LEU A 29 1.22 -2.35 -23.77
CA LEU A 29 2.24 -2.48 -24.81
C LEU A 29 2.40 -3.91 -25.32
N ALA A 30 2.29 -4.90 -24.43
CA ALA A 30 2.58 -6.30 -24.73
C ALA A 30 1.34 -7.09 -25.18
N VAL A 31 0.16 -6.78 -24.64
CA VAL A 31 -1.06 -7.57 -24.81
C VAL A 31 -2.02 -6.87 -25.77
N PRO A 32 -2.59 -7.57 -26.77
CA PRO A 32 -3.64 -7.03 -27.62
C PRO A 32 -4.86 -6.58 -26.80
N LYS A 33 -5.49 -5.47 -27.19
CA LYS A 33 -6.63 -4.88 -26.47
C LYS A 33 -7.83 -5.83 -26.31
N ASP A 34 -8.03 -6.73 -27.27
CA ASP A 34 -9.17 -7.65 -27.26
C ASP A 34 -9.03 -8.79 -26.23
N GLU A 35 -7.82 -9.03 -25.73
CA GLU A 35 -7.52 -10.17 -24.84
C GLU A 35 -7.38 -9.76 -23.37
N PHE A 36 -7.46 -8.46 -23.06
CA PHE A 36 -7.10 -7.89 -21.76
C PHE A 36 -8.08 -6.80 -21.29
N VAL A 37 -8.44 -6.86 -20.01
CA VAL A 37 -9.31 -5.88 -19.34
C VAL A 37 -8.66 -5.41 -18.05
N ILE A 38 -8.77 -4.11 -17.74
CA ILE A 38 -8.32 -3.54 -16.47
C ILE A 38 -9.51 -3.26 -15.56
N TYR A 39 -9.44 -3.79 -14.33
CA TYR A 39 -10.37 -3.48 -13.26
C TYR A 39 -9.73 -2.59 -12.20
N GLN A 40 -10.39 -1.47 -11.90
CA GLN A 40 -10.12 -0.67 -10.72
C GLN A 40 -10.72 -1.36 -9.49
N THR A 41 -9.88 -1.65 -8.50
CA THR A 41 -10.32 -2.18 -7.21
C THR A 41 -9.63 -1.51 -6.04
N ALA A 42 -10.36 -1.41 -4.92
CA ALA A 42 -9.83 -0.98 -3.64
C ALA A 42 -9.46 -2.18 -2.75
N ASN A 43 -9.86 -3.40 -3.13
CA ASN A 43 -9.72 -4.58 -2.30
C ASN A 43 -8.48 -5.40 -2.66
N ALA A 44 -7.35 -5.08 -2.03
CA ALA A 44 -6.11 -5.83 -2.21
C ALA A 44 -6.20 -7.29 -1.72
N SER A 45 -7.20 -7.65 -0.91
CA SER A 45 -7.38 -9.01 -0.36
C SER A 45 -7.75 -10.06 -1.42
N MET A 46 -8.15 -9.64 -2.62
CA MET A 46 -8.38 -10.55 -3.74
C MET A 46 -7.07 -11.13 -4.28
N SER A 47 -5.96 -10.42 -4.11
CA SER A 47 -4.65 -10.89 -4.47
C SER A 47 -4.16 -11.92 -3.45
N PRO A 48 -3.55 -13.05 -3.87
CA PRO A 48 -2.94 -14.02 -2.96
C PRO A 48 -1.82 -13.38 -2.12
N THR A 49 -1.19 -12.32 -2.63
CA THR A 49 -0.14 -11.58 -1.93
C THR A 49 -0.66 -10.42 -1.08
N GLN A 50 -1.98 -10.23 -1.03
CA GLN A 50 -2.65 -9.10 -0.36
C GLN A 50 -2.15 -7.71 -0.85
N LYS A 51 -1.56 -7.66 -2.05
CA LYS A 51 -1.05 -6.45 -2.70
C LYS A 51 -1.46 -6.45 -4.17
N LEU A 52 -1.76 -5.27 -4.69
CA LEU A 52 -1.93 -5.02 -6.11
C LEU A 52 -0.60 -4.53 -6.71
N PRO A 53 -0.32 -4.76 -8.01
CA PRO A 53 -1.21 -5.33 -9.03
C PRO A 53 -1.45 -6.84 -8.87
N ALA A 54 -2.59 -7.32 -9.35
CA ALA A 54 -2.91 -8.73 -9.42
C ALA A 54 -3.54 -9.08 -10.77
N LEU A 55 -3.20 -10.24 -11.31
CA LEU A 55 -3.69 -10.74 -12.60
C LEU A 55 -4.53 -11.99 -12.38
N TRP A 56 -5.68 -12.03 -13.06
CA TRP A 56 -6.56 -13.19 -13.13
C TRP A 56 -6.66 -13.69 -14.56
N ASP A 57 -6.40 -14.97 -14.74
CA ASP A 57 -6.42 -15.63 -16.04
C ASP A 57 -7.61 -16.60 -16.20
N GLY A 58 -8.67 -16.39 -15.43
CA GLY A 58 -9.85 -17.27 -15.40
C GLY A 58 -9.71 -18.51 -14.51
N HIS A 59 -8.49 -18.93 -14.20
CA HIS A 59 -8.22 -20.11 -13.37
C HIS A 59 -7.13 -19.88 -12.32
N THR A 60 -6.18 -18.98 -12.59
CA THR A 60 -5.04 -18.69 -11.71
C THR A 60 -5.01 -17.23 -11.31
N TRP A 61 -4.75 -17.00 -10.02
CA TRP A 61 -4.45 -15.68 -9.47
C TRP A 61 -2.94 -15.51 -9.33
N VAL A 62 -2.41 -14.44 -9.93
CA VAL A 62 -0.99 -14.06 -9.82
C VAL A 62 -0.92 -12.68 -9.19
N GLY A 63 -0.33 -12.60 -8.00
CA GLY A 63 -0.18 -11.34 -7.26
C GLY A 63 1.23 -10.76 -7.36
N SER A 64 1.34 -9.44 -7.17
CA SER A 64 2.58 -8.65 -7.24
C SER A 64 3.14 -8.45 -8.65
N LEU A 65 3.89 -7.38 -8.84
CA LEU A 65 4.40 -6.97 -10.17
C LEU A 65 5.31 -8.03 -10.83
N ASN A 66 6.37 -8.48 -10.15
CA ASN A 66 7.33 -9.41 -10.77
C ASN A 66 6.70 -10.74 -11.19
N PRO A 67 5.90 -11.42 -10.35
CA PRO A 67 5.19 -12.62 -10.76
C PRO A 67 4.23 -12.36 -11.93
N VAL A 68 3.53 -11.23 -11.95
CA VAL A 68 2.64 -10.86 -13.06
C VAL A 68 3.43 -10.71 -14.36
N LEU A 69 4.53 -9.95 -14.36
CA LEU A 69 5.39 -9.79 -15.54
C LEU A 69 5.96 -11.14 -16.01
N PHE A 70 6.44 -11.97 -15.08
CA PHE A 70 6.96 -13.30 -15.40
C PHE A 70 5.89 -14.21 -16.02
N TYR A 71 4.66 -14.17 -15.49
CA TYR A 71 3.53 -14.94 -16.03
C TYR A 71 3.16 -14.49 -17.44
N LEU A 72 3.12 -13.18 -17.71
CA LEU A 72 2.85 -12.64 -19.03
C LEU A 72 3.93 -13.04 -20.05
N LYS A 73 5.21 -13.03 -19.63
CA LYS A 73 6.32 -13.54 -20.45
C LYS A 73 6.17 -15.02 -20.78
N GLN A 74 5.79 -15.85 -19.79
CA GLN A 74 5.54 -17.28 -20.02
C GLN A 74 4.41 -17.54 -21.02
N LYS A 75 3.40 -16.66 -21.06
CA LYS A 75 2.31 -16.71 -22.05
C LYS A 75 2.70 -16.26 -23.45
N GLY A 76 3.91 -15.72 -23.64
CA GLY A 76 4.40 -15.23 -24.93
C GLY A 76 4.28 -13.71 -25.12
N TYR A 77 3.76 -12.97 -24.14
CA TYR A 77 3.73 -11.51 -24.16
C TYR A 77 5.02 -10.93 -23.55
N ASP A 78 6.14 -11.11 -24.23
CA ASP A 78 7.45 -10.61 -23.79
C ASP A 78 7.91 -9.41 -24.64
N LEU A 79 8.03 -8.25 -24.00
CA LEU A 79 8.58 -7.04 -24.61
C LEU A 79 10.09 -7.14 -24.87
N ASP A 80 10.78 -8.03 -24.14
CA ASP A 80 12.23 -8.07 -24.13
C ASP A 80 12.81 -9.14 -25.08
N ASN A 81 11.96 -9.86 -25.82
CA ASN A 81 12.35 -11.06 -26.59
C ASN A 81 13.36 -10.76 -27.73
N GLN A 82 13.44 -9.52 -28.20
CA GLN A 82 14.31 -9.11 -29.32
C GLN A 82 15.68 -8.58 -28.86
N LEU A 83 15.94 -8.55 -27.56
CA LEU A 83 17.16 -7.98 -27.01
C LEU A 83 18.29 -9.00 -26.87
N ASP A 84 19.52 -8.49 -26.95
CA ASP A 84 20.72 -9.28 -26.66
C ASP A 84 20.80 -9.67 -25.18
N LYS A 85 21.53 -10.77 -24.90
CA LYS A 85 21.71 -11.29 -23.53
C LYS A 85 22.37 -10.27 -22.59
N ASP A 86 23.28 -9.44 -23.09
CA ASP A 86 23.88 -8.37 -22.29
C ASP A 86 22.83 -7.34 -21.88
N ALA A 87 21.97 -6.92 -22.82
CA ALA A 87 20.87 -5.99 -22.54
C ALA A 87 19.84 -6.58 -21.58
N LEU A 88 19.49 -7.87 -21.70
CA LEU A 88 18.60 -8.56 -20.75
C LEU A 88 19.17 -8.58 -19.32
N SER A 89 20.48 -8.76 -19.17
CA SER A 89 21.13 -8.72 -17.85
C SER A 89 21.03 -7.32 -17.23
N LYS A 90 21.21 -6.27 -18.03
CA LYS A 90 21.05 -4.87 -17.61
C LYS A 90 19.59 -4.60 -17.24
N ILE A 91 18.62 -5.00 -18.07
CA ILE A 91 17.19 -4.88 -17.76
C ILE A 91 16.88 -5.46 -16.39
N THR A 92 17.36 -6.68 -16.11
CA THR A 92 17.10 -7.35 -14.84
C THR A 92 17.72 -6.60 -13.66
N ALA A 93 18.99 -6.20 -13.78
CA ALA A 93 19.71 -5.48 -12.74
C ALA A 93 19.06 -4.13 -12.42
N PHE A 94 18.73 -3.35 -13.45
CA PHE A 94 18.12 -2.03 -13.29
C PHE A 94 16.65 -2.09 -12.88
N SER A 95 15.92 -3.15 -13.27
CA SER A 95 14.57 -3.39 -12.74
C SER A 95 14.59 -3.59 -11.23
N CYS A 96 15.56 -4.37 -10.73
CA CYS A 96 15.75 -4.56 -9.29
C CYS A 96 16.14 -3.24 -8.60
N LEU A 97 17.02 -2.45 -9.23
CA LEU A 97 17.44 -1.15 -8.72
C LEU A 97 16.25 -0.18 -8.58
N LEU A 98 15.38 -0.10 -9.60
CA LEU A 98 14.18 0.74 -9.57
C LEU A 98 13.20 0.28 -8.49
N GLN A 99 12.86 -1.00 -8.46
CA GLN A 99 11.88 -1.53 -7.51
C GLN A 99 12.34 -1.47 -6.05
N ARG A 100 13.65 -1.44 -5.80
CA ARG A 100 14.21 -1.25 -4.46
C ARG A 100 14.38 0.23 -4.15
N ASN A 101 15.31 0.89 -4.83
CA ASN A 101 15.76 2.24 -4.47
C ASN A 101 14.76 3.32 -4.90
N ALA A 102 14.21 3.23 -6.12
CA ALA A 102 13.23 4.23 -6.58
C ALA A 102 11.92 4.12 -5.79
N TYR A 103 11.51 2.91 -5.44
CA TYR A 103 10.36 2.70 -4.57
C TYR A 103 10.58 3.27 -3.16
N ASP A 104 11.75 3.05 -2.56
CA ASP A 104 12.05 3.60 -1.23
C ASP A 104 12.05 5.14 -1.24
N LEU A 105 12.60 5.78 -2.29
CA LEU A 105 12.53 7.24 -2.47
C LEU A 105 11.09 7.73 -2.65
N TRP A 106 10.25 6.99 -3.38
CA TRP A 106 8.84 7.30 -3.53
C TRP A 106 8.10 7.19 -2.19
N LEU A 107 8.28 6.08 -1.47
CA LEU A 107 7.66 5.86 -0.16
C LEU A 107 8.03 6.97 0.82
N PHE A 108 9.29 7.39 0.79
CA PHE A 108 9.76 8.49 1.61
C PHE A 108 9.02 9.80 1.28
N LYS A 109 9.00 10.19 0.00
CA LYS A 109 8.32 11.41 -0.48
C LYS A 109 6.83 11.40 -0.14
N ALA A 110 6.16 10.26 -0.31
CA ALA A 110 4.70 10.14 -0.22
C ALA A 110 4.18 9.93 1.20
N TYR A 111 4.84 9.11 2.02
CA TYR A 111 4.29 8.63 3.30
C TYR A 111 5.07 9.08 4.55
N VAL A 112 6.38 9.31 4.43
CA VAL A 112 7.21 9.71 5.58
C VAL A 112 7.21 11.22 5.78
N CYS A 113 7.24 11.99 4.69
CA CYS A 113 7.03 13.43 4.79
C CYS A 113 5.58 13.71 5.20
N GLU A 114 5.37 14.10 6.46
CA GLU A 114 4.05 14.26 7.06
C GLU A 114 3.18 15.26 6.29
N ASP A 115 3.75 16.40 5.90
CA ASP A 115 3.04 17.42 5.12
C ASP A 115 2.53 16.87 3.78
N ASN A 116 3.38 16.13 3.05
CA ASN A 116 3.01 15.49 1.78
C ASN A 116 1.93 14.42 2.00
N TYR A 117 2.06 13.63 3.06
CA TYR A 117 1.09 12.57 3.36
C TYR A 117 -0.29 13.14 3.70
N VAL A 118 -0.35 14.13 4.60
CA VAL A 118 -1.60 14.71 5.09
C VAL A 118 -2.29 15.55 4.03
N ARG A 119 -1.54 16.38 3.29
CA ARG A 119 -2.10 17.32 2.31
C ARG A 119 -2.42 16.68 0.96
N VAL A 120 -1.64 15.69 0.54
CA VAL A 120 -1.70 15.14 -0.82
C VAL A 120 -2.16 13.69 -0.79
N MET A 121 -1.37 12.79 -0.20
CA MET A 121 -1.60 11.35 -0.37
C MET A 121 -2.88 10.86 0.31
N ARG A 122 -3.17 11.31 1.53
CA ARG A 122 -4.34 10.86 2.27
C ARG A 122 -5.66 11.28 1.58
N PRO A 123 -5.82 12.53 1.11
CA PRO A 123 -6.97 12.90 0.28
C PRO A 123 -7.07 12.12 -1.03
N GLU A 124 -5.96 11.92 -1.75
CA GLU A 124 -5.95 11.18 -3.02
C GLU A 124 -6.37 9.71 -2.82
N TRP A 125 -5.82 9.04 -1.81
CA TRP A 125 -6.25 7.69 -1.44
C TRP A 125 -7.72 7.66 -1.01
N SER A 126 -8.21 8.69 -0.34
CA SER A 126 -9.62 8.76 0.09
C SER A 126 -10.60 8.91 -1.07
N LYS A 127 -10.18 9.47 -2.21
CA LYS A 127 -10.98 9.54 -3.45
C LYS A 127 -11.04 8.18 -4.15
N VAL A 128 -9.92 7.46 -4.16
CA VAL A 128 -9.79 6.16 -4.82
C VAL A 128 -10.47 5.05 -4.03
N LEU A 129 -10.42 5.13 -2.71
CA LEU A 129 -10.90 4.11 -1.80
C LEU A 129 -12.29 4.46 -1.29
N GLY A 130 -13.23 3.53 -1.41
CA GLY A 130 -14.54 3.64 -0.76
C GLY A 130 -14.45 3.46 0.75
N PHE A 131 -15.53 3.83 1.43
CA PHE A 131 -15.75 3.43 2.82
C PHE A 131 -15.82 1.89 2.93
N PRO A 132 -15.17 1.24 3.91
CA PRO A 132 -14.41 1.80 5.05
C PRO A 132 -12.89 1.88 4.83
N PHE A 133 -12.41 1.52 3.63
CA PHE A 133 -10.98 1.38 3.35
C PHE A 133 -10.24 2.72 3.41
N ASN A 134 -10.90 3.82 3.07
CA ASN A 134 -10.37 5.19 3.17
C ASN A 134 -9.79 5.55 4.56
N TYR A 135 -10.27 4.97 5.67
CA TYR A 135 -9.73 5.24 7.01
C TYR A 135 -8.65 4.25 7.48
N THR A 136 -8.59 3.07 6.88
CA THR A 136 -7.76 1.96 7.37
C THR A 136 -6.52 1.74 6.52
N THR A 137 -6.68 1.72 5.20
CA THR A 137 -5.57 1.37 4.30
C THR A 137 -4.51 2.47 4.16
N PRO A 138 -4.81 3.79 4.15
CA PRO A 138 -3.75 4.80 4.06
C PRO A 138 -2.83 4.76 5.27
N ASN A 139 -3.40 4.57 6.47
CA ASN A 139 -2.64 4.42 7.71
C ASN A 139 -1.79 3.14 7.71
N ALA A 140 -2.32 2.04 7.16
CA ALA A 140 -1.56 0.80 7.00
C ALA A 140 -0.38 0.98 6.01
N PHE A 141 -0.60 1.67 4.89
CA PHE A 141 0.47 1.99 3.93
C PHE A 141 1.53 2.92 4.52
N GLN A 142 1.12 3.92 5.30
CA GLN A 142 2.06 4.80 5.99
C GLN A 142 2.93 4.03 6.99
N LYS A 143 2.31 3.15 7.80
CA LYS A 143 3.04 2.31 8.75
C LYS A 143 4.03 1.38 8.04
N TYR A 144 3.59 0.70 6.98
CA TYR A 144 4.46 -0.15 6.17
C TYR A 144 5.63 0.63 5.57
N ALA A 145 5.39 1.84 5.05
CA ALA A 145 6.44 2.68 4.47
C ALA A 145 7.50 3.06 5.52
N LYS A 146 7.06 3.48 6.71
CA LYS A 146 7.94 3.83 7.83
C LYS A 146 8.77 2.63 8.30
N GLU A 147 8.14 1.46 8.49
CA GLU A 147 8.83 0.22 8.87
C GLU A 147 9.88 -0.20 7.85
N ARG A 148 9.52 -0.21 6.56
CA ARG A 148 10.45 -0.57 5.48
C ARG A 148 11.63 0.39 5.41
N LEU A 149 11.39 1.69 5.49
CA LEU A 149 12.45 2.70 5.41
C LEU A 149 13.35 2.71 6.64
N ASN A 150 12.81 2.34 7.81
CA ASN A 150 13.63 2.09 8.98
C ASN A 150 14.60 0.93 8.73
N LEU A 151 14.12 -0.20 8.20
CA LEU A 151 14.95 -1.36 7.90
C LEU A 151 16.00 -1.08 6.80
N THR A 152 15.62 -0.41 5.71
CA THR A 152 16.54 -0.20 4.59
C THR A 152 17.51 0.95 4.81
N LEU A 153 17.04 2.06 5.38
CA LEU A 153 17.80 3.32 5.46
C LEU A 153 18.18 3.70 6.90
N GLY A 154 17.71 2.98 7.92
CA GLY A 154 17.96 3.28 9.33
C GLY A 154 17.20 4.53 9.82
N ILE A 155 16.08 4.85 9.19
CA ILE A 155 15.34 6.09 9.44
C ILE A 155 14.34 5.87 10.58
N ASN A 156 14.65 6.46 11.73
CA ASN A 156 13.70 6.60 12.83
C ASN A 156 13.11 8.01 12.80
N GLU A 157 11.83 8.13 12.45
CA GLU A 157 11.09 9.39 12.39
C GLU A 157 11.13 10.16 13.72
N GLU A 158 11.10 9.43 14.85
CA GLU A 158 11.19 9.98 16.21
C GLU A 158 12.47 10.79 16.45
N LYS A 159 13.54 10.52 15.69
CA LYS A 159 14.79 11.29 15.78
C LYS A 159 14.71 12.61 14.99
N MET A 160 13.83 12.68 13.98
CA MET A 160 13.71 13.81 13.07
C MET A 160 12.64 14.82 13.49
N SER A 161 11.62 14.40 14.24
CA SER A 161 10.60 15.29 14.78
C SER A 161 11.07 15.91 16.10
N TYR A 162 10.85 17.22 16.26
CA TYR A 162 11.04 17.89 17.54
C TYR A 162 9.76 17.75 18.37
N GLU A 163 9.85 17.03 19.49
CA GLU A 163 8.84 17.06 20.54
C GLU A 163 9.37 17.81 21.77
N ALA A 164 8.69 18.89 22.13
CA ALA A 164 9.05 19.66 23.32
C ALA A 164 8.86 18.80 24.59
N SER A 165 9.88 18.74 25.43
CA SER A 165 9.78 18.06 26.73
C SER A 165 8.72 18.75 27.59
N LYS A 166 7.81 17.95 28.17
CA LYS A 166 6.75 18.42 29.08
C LYS A 166 7.22 18.57 30.54
N MET A 167 8.52 18.39 30.81
CA MET A 167 9.05 18.40 32.18
C MET A 167 9.44 19.82 32.68
N PRO A 168 9.04 20.21 33.90
CA PRO A 168 9.03 21.61 34.38
C PRO A 168 10.40 22.29 34.55
N ILE A 169 11.51 21.56 34.75
CA ILE A 169 12.79 22.14 35.21
C ILE A 169 13.80 22.37 34.06
N SER A 170 13.63 21.72 32.90
CA SER A 170 14.57 21.79 31.78
C SER A 170 14.10 22.69 30.62
N HIS A 171 13.01 23.44 30.81
CA HIS A 171 12.12 23.92 29.74
C HIS A 171 12.70 24.84 28.66
N LYS A 172 13.78 25.57 28.90
CA LYS A 172 14.31 26.55 27.92
C LYS A 172 15.59 26.07 27.23
N TRP A 173 16.62 25.73 27.99
CA TRP A 173 17.93 25.36 27.43
C TRP A 173 17.92 23.97 26.77
N THR A 174 17.30 22.97 27.40
CA THR A 174 17.25 21.61 26.83
C THR A 174 16.32 21.50 25.62
N ASN A 175 15.27 22.31 25.55
CA ASN A 175 14.35 22.33 24.42
C ASN A 175 14.95 23.03 23.20
N ALA A 176 15.64 24.17 23.38
CA ALA A 176 16.33 24.86 22.28
C ALA A 176 17.46 23.99 21.67
N SER A 177 18.25 23.32 22.51
CA SER A 177 19.30 22.39 22.05
C SER A 177 18.72 21.19 21.31
N ARG A 178 17.66 20.56 21.85
CA ARG A 178 16.94 19.46 21.17
C ARG A 178 16.30 19.89 19.85
N GLN A 179 15.75 21.10 19.79
CA GLN A 179 15.20 21.66 18.56
C GLN A 179 16.29 21.84 17.50
N LYS A 180 17.46 22.39 17.90
CA LYS A 180 18.62 22.52 17.01
C LYS A 180 19.09 21.14 16.53
N GLN A 181 19.16 20.15 17.42
CA GLN A 181 19.56 18.78 17.08
C GLN A 181 18.59 18.12 16.10
N ALA A 182 17.27 18.22 16.33
CA ALA A 182 16.25 17.70 15.44
C ALA A 182 16.32 18.36 14.06
N LEU A 183 16.54 19.69 14.00
CA LEU A 183 16.72 20.42 12.75
C LEU A 183 17.96 19.92 11.99
N LEU A 184 19.10 19.76 12.67
CA LEU A 184 20.34 19.26 12.07
C LEU A 184 20.16 17.83 11.55
N GLN A 185 19.50 16.97 12.32
CA GLN A 185 19.21 15.60 11.88
C GLN A 185 18.26 15.58 10.67
N ALA A 186 17.23 16.42 10.65
CA ALA A 186 16.36 16.57 9.49
C ALA A 186 17.11 17.08 8.24
N GLN A 187 18.05 18.02 8.41
CA GLN A 187 18.90 18.52 7.33
C GLN A 187 19.88 17.45 6.82
N ALA A 188 20.62 16.81 7.70
CA ALA A 188 21.55 15.72 7.36
C ALA A 188 20.81 14.59 6.62
N PHE A 189 19.60 14.30 7.07
CA PHE A 189 18.74 13.31 6.46
C PHE A 189 18.26 13.73 5.05
N ARG A 190 17.84 14.99 4.86
CA ARG A 190 17.53 15.52 3.52
C ARG A 190 18.72 15.42 2.57
N ILE A 191 19.93 15.70 3.05
CA ILE A 191 21.17 15.56 2.27
C ILE A 191 21.35 14.09 1.86
N ARG A 192 21.19 13.14 2.79
CA ARG A 192 21.28 11.70 2.52
C ARG A 192 20.26 11.22 1.48
N ILE A 193 19.00 11.63 1.59
CA ILE A 193 17.98 11.26 0.58
C ILE A 193 18.33 11.86 -0.78
N SER A 194 18.78 13.11 -0.82
CA SER A 194 19.19 13.74 -2.08
C SER A 194 20.41 13.06 -2.70
N SER A 195 21.36 12.56 -1.91
CA SER A 195 22.52 11.81 -2.44
C SER A 195 22.08 10.46 -3.00
N LEU A 196 21.21 9.72 -2.30
CA LEU A 196 20.65 8.47 -2.81
C LEU A 196 19.89 8.67 -4.13
N ALA A 197 19.08 9.72 -4.22
CA ALA A 197 18.40 10.09 -5.45
C ALA A 197 19.39 10.41 -6.58
N ARG A 198 20.43 11.21 -6.31
CA ARG A 198 21.49 11.52 -7.29
C ARG A 198 22.20 10.27 -7.80
N HIS A 199 22.53 9.33 -6.92
CA HIS A 199 23.17 8.07 -7.32
C HIS A 199 22.24 7.21 -8.18
N LEU A 200 20.96 7.09 -7.82
CA LEU A 200 19.96 6.37 -8.61
C LEU A 200 19.84 6.97 -10.02
N TYR A 201 19.59 8.28 -10.11
CA TYR A 201 19.36 8.95 -11.39
C TYR A 201 20.62 8.97 -12.25
N GLY A 202 21.79 9.20 -11.65
CA GLY A 202 23.07 9.12 -12.37
C GLY A 202 23.33 7.72 -12.93
N SER A 203 23.01 6.66 -12.16
CA SER A 203 23.15 5.28 -12.64
C SER A 203 22.20 4.98 -13.82
N LEU A 204 20.98 5.51 -13.78
CA LEU A 204 20.01 5.36 -14.87
C LEU A 204 20.39 6.18 -16.09
N GLU A 205 20.95 7.38 -15.91
CA GLU A 205 21.40 8.22 -17.02
C GLU A 205 22.52 7.58 -17.84
N LEU A 206 23.37 6.75 -17.22
CA LEU A 206 24.39 5.98 -17.95
C LEU A 206 23.78 5.00 -18.97
N LEU A 207 22.53 4.57 -18.78
CA LEU A 207 21.80 3.77 -19.75
C LEU A 207 21.12 4.60 -20.83
N VAL A 208 20.89 5.90 -20.58
CA VAL A 208 20.20 6.77 -21.52
C VAL A 208 21.15 7.14 -22.65
N GLY A 209 21.03 6.43 -23.77
CA GLY A 209 21.67 6.77 -25.04
C GLY A 209 20.88 7.82 -25.83
N ASP A 210 21.19 7.94 -27.12
CA ASP A 210 20.50 8.84 -28.06
C ASP A 210 19.24 8.20 -28.69
N SER A 211 18.83 7.04 -28.18
CA SER A 211 17.67 6.28 -28.68
C SER A 211 16.35 6.78 -28.10
N GLU A 212 15.24 6.39 -28.72
CA GLU A 212 13.89 6.78 -28.31
C GLU A 212 13.49 6.18 -26.94
N TYR A 213 13.95 4.96 -26.67
CA TYR A 213 13.81 4.23 -25.41
C TYR A 213 15.19 3.77 -24.93
N LEU A 214 15.28 3.18 -23.73
CA LEU A 214 16.57 2.82 -23.12
C LEU A 214 17.43 1.87 -23.97
N PHE A 215 16.81 0.94 -24.69
CA PHE A 215 17.51 -0.08 -25.48
C PHE A 215 17.14 -0.08 -26.98
N GLY A 216 16.64 1.05 -27.51
CA GLY A 216 16.39 1.22 -28.94
C GLY A 216 15.10 1.97 -29.27
N GLU A 217 14.44 1.57 -30.36
CA GLU A 217 13.22 2.20 -30.88
C GLU A 217 11.92 1.58 -30.33
N ARG A 218 12.00 0.46 -29.62
CA ARG A 218 10.85 -0.23 -29.04
C ARG A 218 10.87 -0.14 -27.51
N PRO A 219 9.71 0.02 -26.86
CA PRO A 219 9.64 0.06 -25.41
C PRO A 219 9.90 -1.33 -24.82
N THR A 220 10.72 -1.37 -23.78
CA THR A 220 11.07 -2.58 -23.02
C THR A 220 10.29 -2.66 -21.70
N SER A 221 10.38 -3.81 -21.02
CA SER A 221 9.84 -3.94 -19.66
C SER A 221 10.48 -2.94 -18.69
N LEU A 222 11.76 -2.61 -18.90
CA LEU A 222 12.47 -1.62 -18.09
C LEU A 222 11.93 -0.20 -18.33
N ASP A 223 11.60 0.16 -19.57
CA ASP A 223 11.01 1.49 -19.87
C ASP A 223 9.66 1.67 -19.18
N CYS A 224 8.85 0.60 -19.10
CA CYS A 224 7.59 0.59 -18.38
C CYS A 224 7.81 0.86 -16.88
N LEU A 225 8.77 0.17 -16.26
CA LEU A 225 9.15 0.37 -14.86
C LEU A 225 9.72 1.78 -14.64
N LEU A 226 10.64 2.20 -15.50
CA LEU A 226 11.32 3.49 -15.41
C LEU A 226 10.29 4.62 -15.37
N TYR A 227 9.40 4.68 -16.36
CA TYR A 227 8.35 5.67 -16.39
C TYR A 227 7.43 5.55 -15.18
N ALA A 228 7.02 4.33 -14.83
CA ALA A 228 6.10 4.11 -13.73
C ALA A 228 6.65 4.58 -12.39
N PHE A 229 7.93 4.41 -12.07
CA PHE A 229 8.51 4.89 -10.80
C PHE A 229 8.92 6.37 -10.87
N LEU A 230 9.56 6.81 -11.96
CA LEU A 230 10.07 8.18 -12.08
C LEU A 230 8.96 9.22 -12.30
N SER A 231 7.82 8.82 -12.87
CA SER A 231 6.65 9.69 -12.97
C SER A 231 6.17 10.18 -11.60
N PHE A 232 6.14 9.31 -10.58
CA PHE A 232 5.81 9.70 -9.20
C PHE A 232 6.89 10.58 -8.54
N HIS A 233 8.14 10.48 -9.00
CA HIS A 233 9.21 11.33 -8.49
C HIS A 233 9.10 12.75 -9.06
N ALA A 234 8.80 12.87 -10.35
CA ALA A 234 9.01 14.09 -11.13
C ALA A 234 7.74 14.78 -11.66
N LEU A 235 6.74 14.00 -12.06
CA LEU A 235 5.56 14.49 -12.78
C LEU A 235 4.38 14.81 -11.85
N THR A 236 4.43 14.36 -10.60
CA THR A 236 3.43 14.70 -9.59
C THR A 236 3.68 16.11 -9.06
N GLU A 237 2.85 17.06 -9.44
CA GLU A 237 3.05 18.50 -9.16
C GLU A 237 2.58 18.94 -7.77
N ASN A 238 1.80 18.11 -7.08
CA ASN A 238 1.13 18.48 -5.83
C ASN A 238 2.01 18.39 -4.57
N PHE A 239 3.33 18.14 -4.69
CA PHE A 239 4.22 17.93 -3.53
C PHE A 239 5.14 19.13 -3.29
N ASP A 240 5.03 19.76 -2.12
CA ASP A 240 5.68 21.05 -1.81
C ASP A 240 7.13 20.92 -1.29
N GLN A 241 7.45 19.88 -0.51
CA GLN A 241 8.65 19.91 0.35
C GLN A 241 9.87 19.10 -0.15
N LEU A 242 9.69 18.19 -1.11
CA LEU A 242 10.78 17.33 -1.58
C LEU A 242 10.85 17.29 -3.10
N THR A 243 11.71 18.14 -3.65
CA THR A 243 11.90 18.27 -5.09
C THR A 243 12.87 17.20 -5.61
N LEU A 244 12.47 15.92 -5.51
CA LEU A 244 13.10 14.84 -6.29
C LEU A 244 13.15 15.21 -7.78
N ARG A 245 12.16 15.97 -8.25
CA ARG A 245 12.13 16.61 -9.58
C ARG A 245 13.35 17.50 -9.85
N SER A 246 13.64 18.48 -8.98
CA SER A 246 14.78 19.39 -9.20
C SER A 246 16.10 18.64 -9.13
N THR A 247 16.19 17.66 -8.21
CA THR A 247 17.37 16.79 -8.08
C THR A 247 17.61 16.01 -9.37
N MET A 248 16.56 15.44 -9.98
CA MET A 248 16.68 14.73 -11.25
C MET A 248 17.01 15.68 -12.41
N GLN A 249 16.41 16.88 -12.45
CA GLN A 249 16.75 17.89 -13.46
C GLN A 249 18.22 18.33 -13.40
N SER A 250 18.78 18.47 -12.19
CA SER A 250 20.18 18.86 -12.00
C SER A 250 21.16 17.72 -12.21
N SER A 251 20.82 16.51 -11.75
CA SER A 251 21.75 15.36 -11.75
C SER A 251 21.66 14.48 -12.99
N ALA A 252 20.48 14.40 -13.62
CA ALA A 252 20.22 13.55 -14.77
C ALA A 252 19.28 14.20 -15.80
N PRO A 253 19.74 15.28 -16.47
CA PRO A 253 18.91 16.03 -17.41
C PRO A 253 18.49 15.21 -18.64
N LYS A 254 19.31 14.27 -19.13
CA LYS A 254 18.94 13.43 -20.28
C LYS A 254 17.80 12.48 -19.91
N LEU A 255 17.89 11.89 -18.71
CA LEU A 255 16.84 11.02 -18.17
C LEU A 255 15.52 11.78 -18.00
N PHE A 256 15.57 13.02 -17.52
CA PHE A 256 14.36 13.83 -17.40
C PHE A 256 13.72 14.13 -18.75
N ARG A 257 14.51 14.44 -19.78
CA ARG A 257 13.99 14.62 -21.16
C ARG A 257 13.39 13.35 -21.73
N LEU A 258 14.01 12.20 -21.48
CA LEU A 258 13.46 10.90 -21.88
C LEU A 258 12.09 10.67 -21.22
N LEU A 259 11.97 10.95 -19.92
CA LEU A 259 10.71 10.83 -19.18
C LEU A 259 9.62 11.76 -19.74
N GLU A 260 9.96 13.01 -20.07
CA GLU A 260 9.02 13.95 -20.69
C GLU A 260 8.59 13.49 -22.10
N SER A 261 9.52 12.95 -22.89
CA SER A 261 9.23 12.35 -24.21
C SER A 261 8.27 11.16 -24.09
N MET A 262 8.54 10.25 -23.15
CA MET A 262 7.65 9.12 -22.84
C MET A 262 6.27 9.61 -22.36
N ARG A 263 6.23 10.65 -21.51
CA ARG A 263 4.96 11.25 -21.06
C ARG A 263 4.14 11.78 -22.23
N ALA A 264 4.78 12.50 -23.16
CA ALA A 264 4.10 13.05 -24.32
C ALA A 264 3.48 11.96 -25.22
N LYS A 265 4.11 10.78 -25.29
CA LYS A 265 3.64 9.65 -26.10
C LYS A 265 2.58 8.80 -25.40
N TRP A 266 2.81 8.46 -24.14
CA TRP A 266 1.98 7.49 -23.42
C TRP A 266 0.79 8.14 -22.71
N SER A 267 0.92 9.41 -22.34
CA SER A 267 -0.08 10.20 -21.62
C SER A 267 -0.14 11.64 -22.13
N PRO A 268 -0.48 11.87 -23.41
CA PRO A 268 -0.71 13.22 -23.94
C PRO A 268 -1.84 13.92 -23.18
N SER A 269 -1.71 15.24 -22.99
CA SER A 269 -2.69 16.05 -22.25
C SER A 269 -4.05 16.20 -22.94
N LYS A 270 -4.18 15.76 -24.19
CA LYS A 270 -5.47 15.64 -24.90
C LYS A 270 -5.90 14.18 -24.77
N GLU A 271 -6.97 13.95 -24.03
CA GLU A 271 -7.44 12.66 -23.53
C GLU A 271 -7.77 11.60 -24.61
N GLU A 272 -7.73 11.94 -25.90
CA GLU A 272 -8.25 11.10 -26.99
C GLU A 272 -7.19 10.20 -27.68
N ASP A 273 -5.89 10.48 -27.54
CA ASP A 273 -4.83 9.76 -28.29
C ASP A 273 -3.82 8.98 -27.40
N GLY A 274 -3.99 9.00 -26.07
CA GLY A 274 -3.03 8.42 -25.14
C GLY A 274 -3.16 6.91 -24.98
N LEU A 275 -2.03 6.18 -25.06
CA LEU A 275 -1.97 4.73 -24.77
C LEU A 275 -2.63 4.38 -23.43
N LEU A 276 -2.48 5.24 -22.42
CA LEU A 276 -3.02 5.04 -21.08
C LEU A 276 -4.49 5.46 -20.91
N PHE A 277 -5.00 6.36 -21.75
CA PHE A 277 -6.41 6.81 -21.74
C PHE A 277 -7.31 5.87 -22.56
N ASN A 278 -6.74 5.22 -23.57
CA ASN A 278 -7.45 4.27 -24.43
C ASN A 278 -7.67 2.89 -23.79
N VAL A 279 -7.32 2.71 -22.51
CA VAL A 279 -7.66 1.50 -21.77
C VAL A 279 -8.86 1.78 -20.89
N SER A 280 -9.99 1.12 -21.20
CA SER A 280 -11.20 1.19 -20.40
C SER A 280 -10.94 0.59 -19.02
N ILE A 281 -10.71 1.45 -18.02
CA ILE A 281 -10.59 1.03 -16.63
C ILE A 281 -12.01 0.90 -16.07
N GLU A 282 -12.49 -0.34 -15.98
CA GLU A 282 -13.80 -0.64 -15.43
C GLU A 282 -13.75 -0.60 -13.91
N LYS A 283 -14.74 0.06 -13.28
CA LYS A 283 -14.92 -0.02 -11.83
C LYS A 283 -15.55 -1.37 -11.50
N GLN A 284 -14.88 -2.16 -10.67
CA GLN A 284 -15.45 -3.42 -10.20
C GLN A 284 -16.75 -3.14 -9.41
N PRO A 285 -17.86 -3.86 -9.66
CA PRO A 285 -19.06 -3.73 -8.84
C PRO A 285 -18.76 -4.20 -7.42
N GLN A 286 -18.80 -3.28 -6.45
CA GLN A 286 -18.59 -3.59 -5.05
C GLN A 286 -19.91 -4.06 -4.45
N ASN A 287 -20.06 -5.36 -4.21
CA ASN A 287 -21.19 -5.87 -3.43
C ASN A 287 -21.14 -5.23 -2.02
N LEU A 288 -22.16 -4.47 -1.64
CA LEU A 288 -22.26 -3.83 -0.31
C LEU A 288 -22.05 -4.82 0.84
N LEU A 289 -22.50 -6.06 0.68
CA LEU A 289 -22.25 -7.16 1.65
C LEU A 289 -20.76 -7.53 1.78
N ALA A 290 -19.99 -7.46 0.69
CA ALA A 290 -18.55 -7.69 0.74
C ALA A 290 -17.84 -6.57 1.50
N LEU A 291 -18.28 -5.32 1.33
CA LEU A 291 -17.80 -4.18 2.12
C LEU A 291 -18.14 -4.34 3.61
N ALA A 292 -19.38 -4.72 3.94
CA ALA A 292 -19.82 -4.94 5.30
C ALA A 292 -19.03 -6.07 6.00
N ARG A 293 -18.76 -7.17 5.30
CA ARG A 293 -17.97 -8.29 5.82
C ARG A 293 -16.52 -7.89 6.11
N VAL A 294 -15.90 -7.08 5.25
CA VAL A 294 -14.53 -6.60 5.48
C VAL A 294 -14.48 -5.56 6.60
N ALA A 295 -15.46 -4.66 6.70
CA ALA A 295 -15.60 -3.73 7.82
C ALA A 295 -15.67 -4.48 9.16
N TRP A 296 -16.50 -5.52 9.21
CA TRP A 296 -16.65 -6.38 10.38
C TRP A 296 -15.35 -7.09 10.75
N ASN A 297 -14.64 -7.64 9.76
CA ASN A 297 -13.37 -8.33 10.00
C ASN A 297 -12.30 -7.37 10.57
N ASN A 298 -12.20 -6.14 10.05
CA ASN A 298 -11.25 -5.15 10.54
C ASN A 298 -11.56 -4.67 11.97
N VAL A 299 -12.84 -4.48 12.29
CA VAL A 299 -13.28 -4.15 13.66
C VAL A 299 -12.97 -5.33 14.59
N SER A 300 -13.32 -6.55 14.19
CA SER A 300 -13.06 -7.75 15.00
C SER A 300 -11.57 -7.94 15.27
N LYS A 301 -10.71 -7.70 14.27
CA LYS A 301 -9.26 -7.82 14.40
C LYS A 301 -8.70 -6.76 15.36
N LYS A 302 -9.12 -5.50 15.26
CA LYS A 302 -8.73 -4.45 16.22
C LYS A 302 -9.23 -4.74 17.63
N VAL A 303 -10.46 -5.24 17.79
CA VAL A 303 -11.00 -5.66 19.08
C VAL A 303 -10.19 -6.83 19.65
N CYS A 304 -9.77 -7.78 18.81
CA CYS A 304 -8.94 -8.91 19.23
C CYS A 304 -7.51 -8.49 19.61
N GLU A 305 -6.88 -7.62 18.81
CA GLU A 305 -5.57 -7.02 19.13
C GLU A 305 -5.61 -6.21 20.43
N THR A 306 -6.70 -5.46 20.64
CA THR A 306 -6.95 -4.73 21.89
C THR A 306 -7.20 -5.69 23.06
N LYS A 307 -7.93 -6.80 22.85
CA LYS A 307 -8.13 -7.83 23.88
C LYS A 307 -6.82 -8.51 24.27
N ASN A 308 -5.93 -8.76 23.31
CA ASN A 308 -4.62 -9.35 23.55
C ASN A 308 -3.67 -8.38 24.28
N SER A 309 -3.78 -7.06 24.05
CA SER A 309 -3.03 -6.06 24.84
C SER A 309 -3.55 -5.92 26.28
N PHE A 310 -4.84 -6.19 26.50
CA PHE A 310 -5.44 -6.25 27.85
C PHE A 310 -5.26 -7.57 28.59
N GLN A 311 -4.83 -8.65 27.92
CA GLN A 311 -4.62 -9.97 28.55
C GLN A 311 -3.55 -9.93 29.65
N ASN A 312 -2.59 -8.99 29.58
CA ASN A 312 -1.51 -8.84 30.56
C ASN A 312 -1.81 -7.83 31.68
N VAL A 313 -3.04 -7.29 31.74
CA VAL A 313 -3.45 -6.36 32.80
C VAL A 313 -4.54 -7.03 33.63
N SER A 314 -4.25 -7.39 34.88
CA SER A 314 -5.25 -7.90 35.82
C SER A 314 -6.21 -6.77 36.21
N ILE A 315 -7.31 -6.63 35.48
CA ILE A 315 -8.34 -5.63 35.75
C ILE A 315 -9.17 -6.08 36.96
N SER A 316 -9.26 -5.24 37.99
CA SER A 316 -10.09 -5.47 39.18
C SER A 316 -11.57 -5.73 38.81
N ARG A 317 -12.22 -6.66 39.53
CA ARG A 317 -13.60 -7.14 39.30
C ARG A 317 -14.64 -6.01 39.25
N GLU A 318 -14.41 -4.93 39.99
CA GLU A 318 -15.26 -3.73 40.00
C GLU A 318 -15.19 -2.92 38.70
N LYS A 319 -14.01 -2.83 38.07
CA LYS A 319 -13.83 -2.14 36.78
C LYS A 319 -14.39 -2.94 35.60
N GLN A 320 -14.44 -4.26 35.70
CA GLN A 320 -15.09 -5.11 34.69
C GLN A 320 -16.61 -4.92 34.68
N LEU A 321 -17.23 -4.82 35.87
CA LEU A 321 -18.66 -4.57 36.02
C LEU A 321 -19.06 -3.17 35.50
N SER A 322 -18.22 -2.15 35.73
CA SER A 322 -18.49 -0.81 35.19
C SER A 322 -18.31 -0.73 33.68
N LEU A 323 -17.32 -1.43 33.11
CA LEU A 323 -17.14 -1.54 31.65
C LEU A 323 -18.30 -2.28 30.99
N ALA A 324 -18.78 -3.39 31.57
CA ALA A 324 -19.93 -4.12 31.05
C ALA A 324 -21.21 -3.28 31.08
N ARG A 325 -21.44 -2.54 32.18
CA ARG A 325 -22.58 -1.63 32.31
C ARG A 325 -22.50 -0.47 31.32
N ASN A 326 -21.35 0.20 31.22
CA ASN A 326 -21.17 1.33 30.31
C ASN A 326 -21.23 0.87 28.85
N GLY A 327 -20.66 -0.30 28.53
CA GLY A 327 -20.75 -0.92 27.22
C GLY A 327 -22.20 -1.26 26.84
N PHE A 328 -22.98 -1.82 27.77
CA PHE A 328 -24.41 -2.07 27.57
C PHE A 328 -25.19 -0.79 27.27
N PHE A 329 -24.95 0.29 28.02
CA PHE A 329 -25.63 1.57 27.78
C PHE A 329 -25.24 2.20 26.43
N ILE A 330 -23.98 2.11 26.02
CA ILE A 330 -23.53 2.60 24.71
C ILE A 330 -24.20 1.79 23.60
N LEU A 331 -24.22 0.47 23.71
CA LEU A 331 -24.81 -0.42 22.70
C LEU A 331 -26.33 -0.26 22.61
N ALA A 332 -27.01 -0.11 23.75
CA ALA A 332 -28.44 0.16 23.79
C ALA A 332 -28.79 1.55 23.21
N SER A 333 -27.94 2.55 23.44
CA SER A 333 -28.11 3.90 22.88
C SER A 333 -27.93 3.91 21.36
N THR A 334 -26.89 3.27 20.83
CA THR A 334 -26.68 3.20 19.37
C THR A 334 -27.77 2.37 18.69
N PHE A 335 -28.20 1.25 19.29
CA PHE A 335 -29.31 0.45 18.76
C PHE A 335 -30.63 1.21 18.83
N GLY A 336 -30.88 1.95 19.91
CA GLY A 336 -32.04 2.84 20.05
C GLY A 336 -32.05 3.97 19.03
N PHE A 337 -30.90 4.56 18.72
CA PHE A 337 -30.76 5.58 17.68
C PHE A 337 -31.02 5.01 16.28
N VAL A 338 -30.43 3.86 15.95
CA VAL A 338 -30.67 3.18 14.67
C VAL A 338 -32.14 2.78 14.54
N TRP A 339 -32.75 2.23 15.59
CA TRP A 339 -34.18 1.91 15.64
C TRP A 339 -35.04 3.16 15.49
N PHE A 340 -34.68 4.28 16.12
CA PHE A 340 -35.40 5.55 16.02
C PHE A 340 -35.33 6.13 14.60
N VAL A 341 -34.15 6.07 13.95
CA VAL A 341 -33.98 6.53 12.57
C VAL A 341 -34.80 5.70 11.59
N LEU A 342 -34.85 4.37 11.79
CA LEU A 342 -35.67 3.45 10.99
C LEU A 342 -37.17 3.63 11.26
N ALA A 343 -37.59 3.72 12.53
CA ALA A 343 -38.99 3.82 12.92
C ALA A 343 -39.64 5.16 12.56
N ASN A 344 -38.85 6.25 12.49
CA ASN A 344 -39.34 7.56 12.06
C ASN A 344 -39.17 7.80 10.55
N GLY A 345 -38.69 6.81 9.77
CA GLY A 345 -38.57 6.92 8.31
C GLY A 345 -37.65 8.05 7.84
N ILE A 346 -36.64 8.43 8.63
CA ILE A 346 -35.69 9.52 8.28
C ILE A 346 -34.75 9.11 7.15
N VAL A 347 -34.57 7.80 6.93
CA VAL A 347 -33.86 7.22 5.79
C VAL A 347 -34.86 6.38 5.02
N VAL A 348 -35.37 6.93 3.91
CA VAL A 348 -36.08 6.14 2.90
C VAL A 348 -34.99 5.39 2.14
N ILE A 349 -34.90 4.09 2.34
CA ILE A 349 -34.15 3.21 1.45
C ILE A 349 -35.08 3.03 0.25
N GLU A 350 -34.89 3.84 -0.78
CA GLU A 350 -35.46 3.55 -2.10
C GLU A 350 -34.76 2.30 -2.60
N ASP A 351 -35.43 1.15 -2.47
CA ASP A 351 -35.19 0.03 -3.35
C ASP A 351 -35.70 0.47 -4.73
N GLU A 352 -34.81 0.82 -5.65
CA GLU A 352 -35.16 0.95 -7.07
C GLU A 352 -35.59 -0.44 -7.56
N GLU A 353 -36.88 -0.75 -7.43
CA GLU A 353 -37.68 -1.66 -8.28
C GLU A 353 -39.11 -1.84 -7.71
N ASP A 354 -39.91 -0.77 -7.72
CA ASP A 354 -41.38 -0.90 -7.65
C ASP A 354 -41.96 -0.63 -9.04
N VAL A 355 -41.99 -1.69 -9.86
CA VAL A 355 -42.85 -1.75 -11.05
C VAL A 355 -44.27 -2.09 -10.60
N ASP A 356 -45.22 -1.21 -10.91
CA ASP A 356 -46.63 -1.23 -10.52
C ASP A 356 -47.30 -2.62 -10.52
N LEU A 357 -47.44 -3.21 -9.33
CA LEU A 357 -48.11 -4.49 -9.08
C LEU A 357 -49.63 -4.36 -8.97
N ASP A 358 -50.26 -3.50 -9.79
CA ASP A 358 -51.72 -3.33 -9.84
C ASP A 358 -52.32 -3.55 -11.25
N THR A 359 -51.50 -3.84 -12.27
CA THR A 359 -51.98 -4.10 -13.65
C THR A 359 -52.11 -5.57 -14.03
N LEU A 360 -51.84 -6.53 -13.12
CA LEU A 360 -51.92 -7.98 -13.42
C LEU A 360 -53.02 -8.73 -12.65
N ARG A 361 -54.00 -8.03 -12.07
CA ARG A 361 -55.07 -8.65 -11.27
C ARG A 361 -56.42 -8.80 -11.97
N GLU A 362 -56.55 -8.38 -13.23
CA GLU A 362 -57.84 -8.46 -13.96
C GLU A 362 -57.92 -9.48 -15.12
N GLU A 363 -56.88 -10.26 -15.43
CA GLU A 363 -56.92 -11.16 -16.62
C GLU A 363 -56.87 -12.68 -16.39
N SER A 364 -56.91 -13.20 -15.15
CA SER A 364 -56.88 -14.66 -14.94
C SER A 364 -58.08 -15.27 -14.21
N SER A 365 -59.25 -14.62 -14.25
CA SER A 365 -60.53 -15.25 -13.87
C SER A 365 -61.29 -15.78 -15.08
N SER A 366 -60.75 -16.77 -15.77
CA SER A 366 -61.56 -17.76 -16.48
C SER A 366 -60.70 -18.98 -16.81
N LEU A 367 -60.96 -20.11 -16.14
CA LEU A 367 -61.25 -21.42 -16.74
C LEU A 367 -61.35 -22.50 -15.66
N THR A 368 -62.23 -23.44 -15.94
CA THR A 368 -62.93 -24.40 -15.09
C THR A 368 -62.10 -25.52 -14.48
N ASN A 369 -62.54 -25.99 -13.30
CA ASN A 369 -62.23 -27.29 -12.73
C ASN A 369 -62.67 -28.42 -13.66
N ASP A 370 -61.73 -29.11 -14.27
CA ASP A 370 -61.83 -30.54 -14.60
C ASP A 370 -60.41 -31.09 -14.80
N ASP A 371 -60.22 -32.36 -14.48
CA ASP A 371 -58.98 -33.17 -14.60
C ASP A 371 -57.97 -33.22 -13.45
N LEU A 372 -58.46 -33.10 -12.21
CA LEU A 372 -57.90 -33.84 -11.08
C LEU A 372 -58.34 -35.31 -11.15
N ARG A 373 -57.80 -36.08 -12.11
CA ARG A 373 -57.76 -37.55 -12.10
C ARG A 373 -56.97 -38.05 -13.30
N SER A 374 -55.66 -38.24 -13.14
CA SER A 374 -54.84 -39.27 -13.81
C SER A 374 -53.36 -38.99 -13.56
N ARG A 375 -52.77 -39.68 -12.57
CA ARG A 375 -51.37 -40.16 -12.51
C ARG A 375 -50.91 -40.33 -11.06
N GLU A 376 -51.60 -41.19 -10.34
CA GLU A 376 -51.05 -41.92 -9.19
C GLU A 376 -51.09 -43.41 -9.52
N VAL A 377 -50.21 -43.88 -10.41
CA VAL A 377 -49.82 -45.30 -10.55
C VAL A 377 -48.41 -45.32 -11.17
N GLU A 378 -47.55 -46.22 -10.65
CA GLU A 378 -46.12 -46.47 -10.97
C GLU A 378 -45.12 -45.55 -10.25
N GLN A 379 -44.21 -45.98 -9.38
CA GLN A 379 -43.64 -47.31 -9.10
C GLN A 379 -43.06 -47.36 -7.67
N ARG A 380 -43.40 -48.43 -6.93
CA ARG A 380 -42.59 -49.04 -5.86
C ARG A 380 -41.89 -50.27 -6.44
N PHE A 381 -40.79 -50.70 -5.79
CA PHE A 381 -39.87 -51.82 -6.09
C PHE A 381 -38.79 -51.46 -7.12
N ASP A 382 -37.48 -51.57 -6.83
CA ASP A 382 -36.79 -52.78 -6.36
C ASP A 382 -35.60 -52.56 -5.39
N ASP A 383 -35.36 -53.59 -4.59
CA ASP A 383 -34.31 -53.80 -3.58
C ASP A 383 -33.44 -55.01 -4.03
N SER A 384 -32.16 -55.08 -3.62
CA SER A 384 -31.11 -56.13 -3.88
C SER A 384 -29.89 -55.56 -4.65
N SER A 385 -28.64 -55.61 -4.17
CA SER A 385 -27.91 -56.74 -3.55
C SER A 385 -26.63 -56.29 -2.79
N LYS A 386 -26.14 -57.22 -1.97
CA LYS A 386 -25.11 -57.13 -0.91
C LYS A 386 -23.65 -57.32 -1.39
N ASN A 387 -22.76 -57.17 -0.40
CA ASN A 387 -21.38 -57.66 -0.19
C ASN A 387 -20.28 -56.60 -0.44
N GLU A 388 -19.23 -56.42 0.36
CA GLU A 388 -18.62 -57.15 1.48
C GLU A 388 -17.53 -56.26 2.15
N ALA A 389 -17.26 -56.51 3.44
CA ALA A 389 -15.98 -56.40 4.19
C ALA A 389 -15.10 -55.10 4.23
N ALA A 390 -14.78 -54.68 5.46
CA ALA A 390 -13.57 -53.92 5.87
C ALA A 390 -12.36 -54.89 6.04
N PRO A 391 -11.10 -54.50 6.39
CA PRO A 391 -10.54 -53.19 6.81
C PRO A 391 -9.13 -52.87 6.20
N GLU A 392 -8.40 -51.92 6.81
CA GLU A 392 -6.93 -51.64 6.78
C GLU A 392 -6.37 -50.58 5.81
N SER A 393 -5.79 -49.52 6.40
CA SER A 393 -4.49 -48.94 6.02
C SER A 393 -4.11 -47.87 7.07
N GLU A 394 -3.22 -48.22 8.01
CA GLU A 394 -1.82 -47.78 8.05
C GLU A 394 -1.62 -46.41 8.74
N GLU A 395 -1.42 -46.47 10.06
CA GLU A 395 -0.71 -45.45 10.82
C GLU A 395 0.77 -45.49 10.41
N LEU A 396 1.33 -44.32 10.05
CA LEU A 396 2.78 -44.15 9.87
C LEU A 396 3.30 -43.14 10.89
N ASP A 397 4.26 -43.62 11.67
CA ASP A 397 4.95 -42.99 12.79
C ASP A 397 5.56 -41.61 12.50
N THR A 398 5.39 -40.69 13.46
CA THR A 398 6.35 -39.60 13.70
C THR A 398 6.77 -39.65 15.18
N PRO A 399 8.07 -39.62 15.51
CA PRO A 399 8.52 -39.82 16.87
C PRO A 399 8.28 -38.58 17.73
N SER A 400 7.68 -38.83 18.90
CA SER A 400 7.56 -37.90 20.02
C SER A 400 8.93 -37.54 20.59
N MET A 401 9.28 -36.26 20.59
CA MET A 401 10.38 -35.74 21.41
C MET A 401 9.88 -35.53 22.84
N SER A 402 10.52 -36.21 23.80
CA SER A 402 10.25 -36.15 25.23
C SER A 402 10.91 -34.94 25.91
N ALA A 403 10.24 -34.40 26.92
CA ALA A 403 10.60 -33.20 27.67
C ALA A 403 11.82 -33.32 28.61
N GLU A 404 12.72 -34.27 28.37
CA GLU A 404 13.93 -34.51 29.18
C GLU A 404 15.23 -34.04 28.51
N ASP A 405 15.19 -33.67 27.21
CA ASP A 405 16.34 -33.09 26.48
C ASP A 405 16.45 -31.56 26.60
N LEU A 406 15.52 -30.90 27.31
CA LEU A 406 15.52 -29.45 27.52
C LEU A 406 16.09 -29.02 28.89
N LEU A 407 16.63 -29.94 29.70
CA LEU A 407 16.92 -29.64 31.11
C LEU A 407 18.34 -29.94 31.61
N PHE A 408 19.28 -30.42 30.79
CA PHE A 408 20.67 -30.63 31.23
C PHE A 408 21.69 -30.25 30.14
N GLY A 409 22.46 -29.20 30.42
CA GLY A 409 23.57 -28.73 29.58
C GLY A 409 24.10 -27.39 30.08
N PHE A 410 24.47 -27.32 31.36
CA PHE A 410 25.08 -26.16 32.01
C PHE A 410 26.55 -26.53 32.34
N GLU A 411 27.48 -25.85 31.69
CA GLU A 411 28.89 -25.61 32.05
C GLU A 411 29.31 -24.52 31.03
N GLY A 412 29.51 -23.25 31.37
CA GLY A 412 30.07 -22.65 32.57
C GLY A 412 31.43 -22.08 32.17
N GLU A 413 31.50 -20.78 31.90
CA GLU A 413 32.70 -19.97 32.10
C GLU A 413 32.32 -18.48 32.06
N ASP A 414 32.60 -17.84 33.19
CA ASP A 414 32.36 -16.45 33.54
C ASP A 414 33.36 -15.52 32.81
N GLU A 415 32.94 -14.33 32.39
CA GLU A 415 33.87 -13.20 32.21
C GLU A 415 33.15 -11.85 32.40
N GLU A 416 33.48 -11.28 33.55
CA GLU A 416 33.44 -9.92 34.10
C GLU A 416 32.77 -8.74 33.36
N ASP A 417 31.90 -8.07 34.12
CA ASP A 417 31.37 -6.73 33.91
C ASP A 417 32.49 -5.67 33.98
N GLY A 418 32.81 -5.04 32.84
CA GLY A 418 33.65 -3.84 32.76
C GLY A 418 32.80 -2.58 32.77
N TYR A 419 32.87 -1.82 33.88
CA TYR A 419 32.39 -0.45 33.98
C TYR A 419 33.35 0.48 33.22
N ASP A 420 32.92 1.07 32.10
CA ASP A 420 33.68 2.15 31.45
C ASP A 420 33.46 3.48 32.20
N GLU A 421 34.57 3.89 32.80
CA GLU A 421 34.84 5.13 33.51
C GLU A 421 34.82 6.31 32.52
N TRP A 422 34.05 7.36 32.83
CA TRP A 422 34.02 8.58 32.04
C TRP A 422 35.28 9.40 32.36
N GLU A 423 36.20 9.52 31.41
CA GLU A 423 37.28 10.53 31.47
C GLU A 423 36.66 11.92 31.33
N GLU A 424 36.82 12.74 32.37
CA GLU A 424 36.57 14.18 32.36
C GLU A 424 37.68 14.85 31.53
N ASP A 425 37.37 15.24 30.30
CA ASP A 425 38.20 16.19 29.56
C ASP A 425 37.94 17.61 30.11
N GLU A 426 38.93 18.14 30.83
CA GLU A 426 39.05 19.55 31.19
C GLU A 426 39.05 20.39 29.90
N MET A 427 37.99 21.19 29.68
CA MET A 427 38.01 22.25 28.68
C MET A 427 38.52 23.53 29.32
N ASP A 428 39.69 23.96 28.87
CA ASP A 428 40.27 25.27 29.14
C ASP A 428 39.31 26.39 28.69
N ASP A 429 39.00 27.28 29.63
CA ASP A 429 38.30 28.55 29.40
C ASP A 429 39.22 29.51 28.63
N GLU A 430 39.08 29.62 27.31
CA GLU A 430 39.59 30.78 26.57
C GLU A 430 38.52 31.90 26.62
N GLU A 431 38.79 32.92 27.43
CA GLU A 431 38.09 34.19 27.47
C GLU A 431 38.25 34.91 26.11
N GLU A 432 37.21 34.92 25.27
CA GLU A 432 37.13 35.86 24.15
C GLU A 432 36.72 37.25 24.67
N GLU A 433 37.66 38.19 24.63
CA GLU A 433 37.42 39.62 24.87
C GLU A 433 36.48 40.19 23.79
N GLU A 434 35.31 40.67 24.20
CA GLU A 434 34.43 41.49 23.35
C GLU A 434 35.09 42.88 23.15
N GLU A 435 35.58 43.16 21.94
CA GLU A 435 35.97 44.52 21.54
C GLU A 435 34.72 45.37 21.24
N ASP A 436 34.45 46.33 22.12
CA ASP A 436 33.51 47.43 21.95
C ASP A 436 33.81 48.24 20.68
N PHE A 437 32.87 48.28 19.73
CA PHE A 437 32.92 49.15 18.56
C PHE A 437 32.08 50.41 18.81
N ASP A 438 32.69 51.39 19.47
CA ASP A 438 32.14 52.74 19.60
C ASP A 438 32.43 53.58 18.34
N GLU A 439 31.33 53.98 17.68
CA GLU A 439 31.03 55.35 17.23
C GLU A 439 32.19 56.23 16.73
N ALA A 440 32.27 56.43 15.41
CA ALA A 440 33.00 57.53 14.80
C ALA A 440 32.15 58.21 13.72
N ASP A 441 31.39 59.22 14.16
CA ASP A 441 30.87 60.27 13.30
C ASP A 441 31.98 61.28 12.95
N ALA A 442 31.82 61.85 11.75
CA ALA A 442 32.20 63.21 11.34
C ALA A 442 33.66 63.55 10.97
N ASP A 443 33.82 63.71 9.65
CA ASP A 443 34.26 64.92 8.95
C ASP A 443 35.73 65.16 8.57
N ILE A 444 35.83 65.79 7.39
CA ILE A 444 36.87 66.67 6.82
C ILE A 444 37.73 66.03 5.70
N ALA A 445 37.32 66.26 4.44
CA ALA A 445 37.94 67.22 3.50
C ALA A 445 37.47 67.01 2.06
#